data_AF-A0A0F9KPQ1-F1
#
_entry.id   AF-A0A0F9KPQ1-F1
#
_cell.length_a   1.000
_cell.length_b   1.000
_cell.length_c   1.000
_cell.angle_alpha   90.00
_cell.angle_beta   90.00
_cell.angle_gamma   90.00
#
_symmetry.space_group_name_H-M   'P 1'
#
loop_
_entity.id
_entity.type
_entity.pdbx_description
1 polymer ?
#
loop_
_entity_poly.entity_id
_entity_poly.type
_entity_poly.pdbx_seq_one_letter_code
_entity_poly.pdbx_strand_id
1 'polypeptide(L)'
;MPQFTITINDAEAKALATDMFSIQEWLEHAVHNKIERLIDNIIGKATDRQPKKITSAEKYQMIMDMKLETGAERTARTEAETLATSNTFAAK
;
A
#
# COMPACT_ATOMS: atom_id res chain seq x y z
N MET A 1 9.45 -9.17 13.52
CA MET A 1 8.72 -8.09 12.80
C MET A 1 9.48 -7.80 11.53
N PRO A 2 8.82 -7.58 10.38
CA PRO A 2 9.50 -7.16 9.16
C PRO A 2 10.19 -5.80 9.39
N GLN A 3 11.39 -5.63 8.85
CA GLN A 3 12.17 -4.39 8.97
C GLN A 3 12.59 -3.93 7.57
N PHE A 4 12.44 -2.64 7.32
CA PHE A 4 12.84 -1.99 6.07
C PHE A 4 13.86 -0.90 6.38
N THR A 5 14.90 -0.81 5.55
CA THR A 5 15.90 0.26 5.60
C THR A 5 15.82 1.09 4.34
N ILE A 6 15.98 2.41 4.48
CA ILE A 6 15.99 3.35 3.36
C ILE A 6 17.38 3.99 3.35
N THR A 7 18.04 3.96 2.19
CA THR A 7 19.30 4.68 1.98
C THR A 7 19.00 5.95 1.22
N ILE A 8 19.41 7.08 1.80
CA ILE A 8 19.34 8.41 1.18
C ILE A 8 20.74 9.03 1.18
N ASN A 9 21.01 9.95 0.27
CA ASN A 9 22.27 10.67 0.26
C ASN A 9 22.26 11.90 1.18
N ASP A 10 23.42 12.50 1.39
CA ASP A 10 23.58 13.65 2.30
C ASP A 10 22.74 14.87 1.88
N ALA A 11 22.56 15.09 0.58
CA ALA A 11 21.76 16.20 0.08
C ALA A 11 20.26 16.01 0.36
N GLU A 12 19.75 14.79 0.20
CA GLU A 12 18.37 14.41 0.54
C GLU A 12 18.13 14.51 2.06
N ALA A 13 19.06 14.00 2.87
CA ALA A 13 18.98 14.10 4.33
C ALA A 13 18.95 15.57 4.78
N LYS A 14 19.81 16.40 4.20
CA LYS A 14 19.84 17.84 4.47
C LYS A 14 18.54 18.53 4.06
N ALA A 15 17.97 18.18 2.90
CA ALA A 15 16.70 18.74 2.44
C ALA A 15 15.56 18.38 3.39
N LEU A 16 15.43 17.11 3.78
CA LEU A 16 14.39 16.64 4.69
C LEU A 16 14.47 17.30 6.07
N ALA A 17 15.68 17.50 6.59
CA ALA A 17 15.90 18.15 7.89
C ALA A 17 15.49 19.64 7.92
N THR A 18 15.22 20.28 6.76
CA THR A 18 14.70 21.66 6.73
C THR A 18 13.19 21.75 6.99
N ASP A 19 12.44 20.72 6.62
CA ASP A 19 10.99 20.66 6.74
C ASP A 19 10.55 19.85 7.97
N MET A 20 11.30 18.79 8.30
CA MET A 20 10.94 17.82 9.33
C MET A 20 11.78 17.99 10.59
N PHE A 21 11.12 18.02 11.76
CA PHE A 21 11.80 17.99 13.06
C PHE A 21 12.51 16.66 13.33
N SER A 22 11.87 15.54 12.98
CA SER A 22 12.41 14.18 13.07
C SER A 22 12.03 13.40 11.82
N ILE A 23 13.03 13.10 10.98
CA ILE A 23 12.84 12.34 9.74
C ILE A 23 12.31 10.93 10.05
N GLN A 24 12.84 10.30 11.10
CA GLN A 24 12.45 8.95 11.50
C GLN A 24 10.99 8.90 11.95
N GLU A 25 10.56 9.82 12.81
CA GLU A 25 9.18 9.88 13.31
C GLU A 25 8.19 10.14 12.18
N TRP A 26 8.55 11.07 11.28
CA TRP A 26 7.73 11.34 10.10
C TRP A 26 7.58 10.10 9.22
N LEU A 27 8.67 9.38 8.98
CA LEU A 27 8.67 8.16 8.16
C LEU A 27 7.81 7.06 8.79
N GLU A 28 7.97 6.82 10.09
CA GLU A 28 7.16 5.86 10.84
C GLU A 28 5.67 6.20 10.73
N HIS A 29 5.31 7.45 11.00
CA HIS A 29 3.93 7.91 10.89
C HIS A 29 3.38 7.80 9.47
N ALA A 30 4.15 8.17 8.45
CA ALA A 30 3.75 8.07 7.05
C ALA A 30 3.47 6.62 6.64
N VAL A 31 4.34 5.68 7.04
CA VAL A 31 4.19 4.25 6.77
C VAL A 31 2.97 3.69 7.50
N HIS A 32 2.81 3.95 8.80
CA HIS A 32 1.66 3.46 9.57
C HIS A 32 0.33 4.00 9.04
N ASN A 33 0.27 5.28 8.67
CA ASN A 33 -0.93 5.87 8.06
C ASN A 33 -1.27 5.23 6.71
N LYS A 34 -0.25 4.93 5.90
CA LYS A 34 -0.47 4.24 4.63
C LYS A 34 -1.01 2.83 4.86
N ILE A 35 -0.49 2.11 5.85
CA ILE A 35 -0.93 0.77 6.23
C ILE A 35 -2.39 0.79 6.66
N GLU A 36 -2.78 1.64 7.62
CA GLU A 36 -4.16 1.74 8.11
C GLU A 36 -5.15 2.04 6.97
N ARG A 37 -4.82 3.01 6.11
CA ARG A 37 -5.66 3.34 4.94
C ARG A 37 -5.80 2.18 3.97
N LEU A 38 -4.76 1.37 3.80
CA LEU A 38 -4.78 0.22 2.91
C LEU A 38 -5.63 -0.91 3.49
N ILE A 39 -5.48 -1.18 4.78
CA ILE A 39 -6.27 -2.17 5.51
C ILE A 39 -7.76 -1.83 5.44
N ASP A 40 -8.11 -0.57 5.71
CA ASP A 40 -9.50 -0.10 5.60
C ASP A 40 -10.06 -0.29 4.19
N ASN A 41 -9.26 -0.01 3.16
CA ASN A 41 -9.66 -0.18 1.76
C ASN A 41 -9.88 -1.67 1.41
N ILE A 42 -8.97 -2.55 1.85
CA ILE A 42 -9.08 -3.99 1.61
C ILE A 42 -10.35 -4.52 2.29
N ILE A 43 -10.56 -4.20 3.56
CA ILE A 43 -11.73 -4.68 4.30
C ILE A 43 -13.02 -4.15 3.68
N GLY A 44 -13.07 -2.87 3.30
CA GLY A 44 -14.26 -2.28 2.67
C GLY A 44 -14.56 -2.82 1.27
N LYS A 45 -13.59 -3.41 0.57
CA LYS A 45 -13.78 -4.04 -0.75
C LYS A 45 -14.07 -5.54 -0.67
N ALA A 46 -13.41 -6.23 0.26
CA ALA A 46 -13.47 -7.68 0.38
C ALA A 46 -14.59 -8.16 1.32
N THR A 47 -15.13 -7.26 2.15
CA THR A 47 -16.17 -7.58 3.13
C THR A 47 -17.26 -6.52 3.15
N ASP A 48 -18.45 -6.90 3.61
CA ASP A 48 -19.57 -5.96 3.82
C ASP A 48 -19.44 -5.17 5.14
N ARG A 49 -18.32 -5.31 5.86
CA ARG A 49 -18.12 -4.65 7.16
C ARG A 49 -17.61 -3.24 6.97
N GLN A 50 -18.08 -2.33 7.83
CA GLN A 50 -17.58 -0.97 7.86
C GLN A 50 -16.25 -0.92 8.65
N PRO A 51 -15.10 -0.60 8.02
CA PRO A 51 -13.79 -0.66 8.68
C PRO A 51 -13.69 0.26 9.91
N LYS A 52 -14.43 1.37 9.92
CA LYS A 52 -14.47 2.32 11.04
C LYS A 52 -15.18 1.78 12.30
N LYS A 53 -15.88 0.65 12.21
CA LYS A 53 -16.66 0.05 13.32
C LYS A 53 -16.00 -1.17 13.95
N ILE A 54 -14.83 -1.58 13.45
CA ILE A 54 -14.07 -2.74 13.93
C ILE A 54 -12.75 -2.27 14.52
N THR A 55 -12.24 -3.01 15.50
CA THR A 55 -10.98 -2.68 16.18
C THR A 55 -9.78 -2.96 15.27
N SER A 56 -8.66 -2.27 15.47
CA SER A 56 -7.44 -2.52 14.68
C SER A 56 -6.95 -3.97 14.81
N ALA A 57 -7.10 -4.60 15.98
CA ALA A 57 -6.75 -6.01 16.17
C ALA A 57 -7.60 -6.94 15.28
N GLU A 58 -8.91 -6.72 15.22
CA GLU A 58 -9.80 -7.49 14.34
C GLU A 58 -9.48 -7.25 12.86
N LYS A 59 -9.18 -6.01 12.47
CA LYS A 59 -8.74 -5.70 11.10
C LYS A 59 -7.50 -6.50 10.73
N TYR A 60 -6.50 -6.54 11.61
CA TYR A 60 -5.27 -7.28 11.36
C TYR A 60 -5.51 -8.78 11.23
N GLN A 61 -6.36 -9.35 12.09
CA GLN A 61 -6.72 -10.76 11.97
C GLN A 61 -7.40 -11.07 10.62
N MET A 62 -8.36 -10.24 10.22
CA MET A 62 -9.04 -10.39 8.92
C MET A 62 -8.06 -10.34 7.74
N ILE A 63 -7.07 -9.45 7.77
CA ILE A 63 -6.05 -9.36 6.71
C ILE A 63 -5.20 -10.62 6.65
N MET A 64 -4.83 -11.20 7.80
CA MET A 64 -4.02 -12.43 7.85
C MET A 64 -4.80 -13.66 7.37
N ASP A 65 -6.12 -13.67 7.54
CA ASP A 65 -6.99 -14.77 7.10
C ASP A 65 -7.36 -14.68 5.61
N MET A 66 -7.21 -13.49 4.98
CA MET A 66 -7.54 -13.27 3.57
C MET A 66 -6.42 -13.74 2.63
N LYS A 67 -6.80 -14.40 1.54
CA LYS A 67 -5.92 -14.61 0.38
C LYS A 67 -5.92 -13.36 -0.49
N LEU A 68 -4.97 -12.46 -0.24
CA LEU A 68 -4.83 -11.21 -0.97
C LEU A 68 -3.83 -11.37 -2.12
N GLU A 69 -4.20 -10.88 -3.31
CA GLU A 69 -3.27 -10.77 -4.44
C GLU A 69 -2.16 -9.77 -4.13
N THR A 70 -0.93 -10.07 -4.53
CA THR A 70 0.17 -9.14 -4.34
C THR A 70 0.05 -7.95 -5.28
N GLY A 71 0.67 -6.82 -4.92
CA GLY A 71 0.71 -5.65 -5.80
C GLY A 71 1.31 -5.97 -7.17
N ALA A 72 2.33 -6.83 -7.21
CA ALA A 72 2.98 -7.27 -8.44
C ALA A 72 2.05 -8.12 -9.32
N GLU A 73 1.32 -9.07 -8.74
CA GLU A 73 0.33 -9.89 -9.45
C GLU A 73 -0.79 -9.03 -10.06
N ARG A 74 -1.30 -8.05 -9.29
CA ARG A 74 -2.32 -7.13 -9.79
C ARG A 74 -1.81 -6.31 -10.97
N THR A 75 -0.61 -5.74 -10.86
CA THR A 75 -0.01 -4.96 -11.95
C THR A 75 0.20 -5.83 -13.19
N ALA A 76 0.74 -7.04 -13.04
CA ALA A 76 0.92 -7.97 -14.15
C ALA A 76 -0.40 -8.35 -14.82
N ARG A 77 -1.48 -8.56 -14.06
CA ARG A 77 -2.83 -8.79 -14.62
C ARG A 77 -3.31 -7.59 -15.42
N THR A 78 -3.24 -6.38 -14.85
CA THR A 78 -3.70 -5.17 -15.54
C THR A 78 -2.87 -4.87 -16.80
N GLU A 79 -1.57 -5.12 -16.78
CA GLU A 79 -0.71 -5.02 -17.97
C GLU A 79 -1.12 -6.04 -19.03
N ALA A 80 -1.39 -7.29 -18.65
CA ALA A 80 -1.89 -8.31 -19.58
C ALA A 80 -3.26 -7.94 -20.18
N GLU A 81 -4.18 -7.40 -19.38
CA GLU A 81 -5.51 -6.96 -19.83
C GLU A 81 -5.43 -5.76 -20.79
N THR A 82 -4.53 -4.80 -20.54
CA THR A 82 -4.33 -3.64 -21.44
C THR A 82 -3.69 -4.05 -22.76
N LEU A 83 -2.73 -4.99 -22.75
CA LEU A 83 -2.13 -5.57 -23.96
C LEU A 83 -3.13 -6.40 -24.78
N ALA A 84 -4.01 -7.16 -24.12
CA ALA A 84 -5.07 -7.91 -24.81
C ALA A 84 -6.09 -6.97 -25.47
N THR A 85 -6.43 -5.87 -24.79
CA THR A 85 -7.37 -4.88 -25.30
C THR A 85 -6.78 -4.12 -26.50
N SER A 86 -5.50 -3.69 -26.45
CA SER A 86 -4.85 -2.98 -27.56
C SER A 86 -4.72 -3.82 -28.83
N ASN A 87 -4.40 -5.11 -28.71
CA ASN A 87 -4.35 -6.03 -29.86
C ASN A 87 -5.73 -6.25 -30.52
N THR A 88 -6.82 -6.15 -29.75
CA THR A 88 -8.18 -6.31 -30.29
C THR A 88 -8.62 -5.08 -31.10
N PHE A 89 -8.12 -3.88 -30.77
CA PHE A 89 -8.38 -2.66 -31.53
C PHE A 89 -7.51 -2.51 -32.78
N ALA A 90 -6.33 -3.14 -32.83
CA ALA A 90 -5.45 -3.13 -34.01
C ALA A 90 -5.84 -4.15 -35.10
N ALA A 91 -6.77 -5.07 -34.79
CA ALA A 91 -7.23 -6.13 -35.69
C ALA A 91 -8.60 -5.84 -36.36
N LYS A 92 -9.10 -4.61 -36.25
CA LYS A 92 -10.30 -4.10 -36.94
C LYS A 92 -9.91 -3.00 -37.92
#